data_AF-A0A9W9H9U8-F1
#
_entry.id   AF-A0A9W9H9U8-F1
#
_cell.length_a   1.000
_cell.length_b   1.000
_cell.length_c   1.000
_cell.angle_alpha   90.00
_cell.angle_beta   90.00
_cell.angle_gamma   90.00
#
_symmetry.space_group_name_H-M   'P 1'
#
loop_
_entity.id
_entity.type
_entity.pdbx_description
1 polymer ?
#
loop_
_entity_poly.entity_id
_entity_poly.type
_entity_poly.pdbx_seq_one_letter_code
_entity_poly.pdbx_strand_id
1 'polypeptide(L)'
;MDTTHSKPIRPETVFFPTIANPARHDGVSTVPPVRPSIEVAAPIYPPEPKPVANPSTPWKPLKRKRMRASEIPTSTLQPLNEDPWATYVKGIENFPRKGMLLAQNRENKTELVHIQQLKTESASTRSLVKIVNDLSYRSFPQLLRHYQHEDQTFLVWESVECSLSQVLGSRYALTETEIASIVWPILVGIRYLRNFDRALATLTNDEVLFTGSGGVRIAGVERSCRINPEDMNAATLKLTALSEMVKRLMKKNEKFHPDFPWSSKVQDLSYKLNTVELDELMLDDFFTCLKGEAELTLMVNIVCKTSHFDVNFPTRF
;
A
#
# COMPACT_ATOMS: atom_id res chain seq x y z
N MET A 1 9.78 36.00 43.51
CA MET A 1 8.65 35.14 43.90
C MET A 1 8.39 34.21 42.73
N ASP A 2 8.95 33.01 42.81
CA ASP A 2 8.85 31.96 41.81
C ASP A 2 7.47 31.30 41.86
N THR A 3 6.87 31.04 40.70
CA THR A 3 5.72 30.14 40.58
C THR A 3 6.03 29.11 39.50
N THR A 4 6.40 27.93 39.98
CA THR A 4 6.63 26.70 39.23
C THR A 4 5.28 26.09 38.83
N HIS A 5 5.03 25.97 37.52
CA HIS A 5 3.91 25.16 37.01
C HIS A 5 4.36 23.71 36.81
N SER A 6 3.64 22.83 37.49
CA SER A 6 3.78 21.39 37.58
C SER A 6 3.46 20.66 36.27
N LYS A 7 4.31 19.68 35.92
CA LYS A 7 4.06 18.70 34.84
C LYS A 7 3.05 17.65 35.32
N PRO A 8 2.15 17.14 34.46
CA PRO A 8 1.26 16.04 34.83
C PRO A 8 2.03 14.71 34.94
N ILE A 9 1.81 14.03 36.06
CA ILE A 9 2.39 12.72 36.42
C ILE A 9 1.62 11.62 35.70
N ARG A 10 2.35 10.68 35.10
CA ARG A 10 1.86 9.48 34.42
C ARG A 10 1.37 8.45 35.44
N PRO A 11 0.26 7.72 35.23
CA PRO A 11 -0.14 6.64 36.12
C PRO A 11 0.82 5.45 35.97
N GLU A 12 1.43 5.03 37.08
CA GLU A 12 2.21 3.80 37.19
C GLU A 12 1.29 2.58 37.01
N THR A 13 1.66 1.70 36.08
CA THR A 13 0.99 0.40 35.92
C THR A 13 1.65 -0.57 36.90
N VAL A 14 0.87 -0.99 37.91
CA VAL A 14 1.29 -1.97 38.91
C VAL A 14 1.33 -3.35 38.27
N PHE A 15 2.53 -3.92 38.16
CA PHE A 15 2.70 -5.35 37.84
C PHE A 15 2.47 -6.17 39.11
N PHE A 16 1.52 -7.09 39.09
CA PHE A 16 1.38 -8.11 40.13
C PHE A 16 2.47 -9.17 39.94
N PRO A 17 3.34 -9.44 40.94
CA PRO A 17 4.31 -10.51 40.86
C PRO A 17 3.63 -11.87 41.09
N THR A 18 3.85 -12.81 40.18
CA THR A 18 3.54 -14.23 40.39
C THR A 18 4.44 -14.78 41.49
N ILE A 19 3.81 -15.24 42.56
CA ILE A 19 4.46 -15.85 43.73
C ILE A 19 5.21 -17.12 43.30
N ALA A 20 6.52 -17.12 43.48
CA ALA A 20 7.35 -18.32 43.46
C ALA A 20 7.37 -18.93 44.87
N ASN A 21 6.92 -20.19 44.99
CA ASN A 21 7.13 -21.00 46.19
C ASN A 21 8.42 -21.83 46.03
N PRO A 22 9.38 -21.76 46.97
CA PRO A 22 10.57 -22.60 46.96
C PRO A 22 10.52 -23.77 47.97
N ALA A 23 11.36 -24.79 47.69
CA ALA A 23 11.86 -25.87 48.56
C ALA A 23 10.93 -27.10 48.76
N ARG A 24 11.37 -28.36 48.79
CA ARG A 24 12.70 -29.02 48.69
C ARG A 24 12.51 -30.57 48.64
N HIS A 25 13.58 -31.27 48.26
CA HIS A 25 14.00 -32.66 48.55
C HIS A 25 13.64 -33.85 47.61
N ASP A 26 14.70 -34.27 46.90
CA ASP A 26 15.34 -35.60 46.82
C ASP A 26 14.55 -36.87 46.47
N GLY A 27 14.97 -37.50 45.38
CA GLY A 27 14.70 -38.90 45.04
C GLY A 27 15.43 -39.32 43.76
N VAL A 28 16.53 -40.04 43.93
CA VAL A 28 17.35 -40.72 42.89
C VAL A 28 16.51 -41.77 42.14
N SER A 29 16.60 -41.85 40.80
CA SER A 29 16.92 -43.09 40.05
C SER A 29 16.92 -42.89 38.52
N THR A 30 17.59 -43.80 37.84
CA THR A 30 18.31 -43.73 36.55
C THR A 30 17.58 -44.37 35.36
N VAL A 31 17.76 -43.75 34.15
CA VAL A 31 17.95 -44.36 32.78
C VAL A 31 16.70 -44.94 32.06
N PRO A 32 16.60 -45.01 30.68
CA PRO A 32 17.43 -44.50 29.56
C PRO A 32 16.67 -43.62 28.50
N PRO A 33 17.37 -43.07 27.47
CA PRO A 33 16.79 -42.26 26.40
C PRO A 33 16.21 -43.10 25.25
N VAL A 34 15.07 -42.65 24.70
CA VAL A 34 14.47 -43.21 23.49
C VAL A 34 15.15 -42.60 22.25
N ARG A 35 15.72 -43.46 21.41
CA ARG A 35 16.39 -43.14 20.14
C ARG A 35 15.38 -42.80 19.03
N PRO A 36 15.80 -42.03 18.01
CA PRO A 36 14.97 -41.69 16.85
C PRO A 36 14.87 -42.86 15.88
N SER A 37 13.66 -43.18 15.43
CA SER A 37 13.40 -44.18 14.39
C SER A 37 13.60 -43.58 13.00
N ILE A 38 14.50 -44.22 12.25
CA ILE A 38 14.67 -44.10 10.80
C ILE A 38 13.72 -45.11 10.15
N GLU A 39 12.89 -44.68 9.21
CA GLU A 39 12.18 -45.56 8.27
C GLU A 39 12.14 -44.82 6.91
N VAL A 40 13.17 -45.01 6.09
CA VAL A 40 13.21 -45.82 4.86
C VAL A 40 12.21 -45.35 3.79
N ALA A 41 12.79 -44.77 2.74
CA ALA A 41 12.15 -44.31 1.52
C ALA A 41 11.69 -45.45 0.60
N ALA A 42 10.61 -45.21 -0.15
CA ALA A 42 10.27 -45.93 -1.37
C ALA A 42 10.12 -44.92 -2.53
N PRO A 43 10.76 -45.13 -3.69
CA PRO A 43 10.74 -44.20 -4.82
C PRO A 43 9.50 -44.39 -5.70
N ILE A 44 8.77 -43.31 -5.98
CA ILE A 44 7.74 -43.29 -7.02
C ILE A 44 8.35 -42.62 -8.25
N TYR A 45 8.53 -43.43 -9.30
CA TYR A 45 9.08 -43.03 -10.60
C TYR A 45 8.11 -42.11 -11.37
N PRO A 46 8.61 -41.10 -12.10
CA PRO A 46 7.84 -40.36 -13.10
C PRO A 46 7.74 -41.15 -14.42
N PRO A 47 6.62 -41.09 -15.16
CA PRO A 47 6.55 -41.70 -16.49
C PRO A 47 7.28 -40.84 -17.54
N GLU A 48 8.19 -41.47 -18.28
CA GLU A 48 8.86 -40.93 -19.47
C GLU A 48 7.92 -40.77 -20.69
N PRO A 49 8.26 -39.87 -21.65
CA PRO A 49 7.43 -39.49 -22.79
C PRO A 49 7.70 -40.33 -24.06
N LYS A 50 6.72 -40.43 -24.98
CA LYS A 50 6.84 -41.07 -26.30
C LYS A 50 6.02 -40.30 -27.38
N PRO A 51 6.33 -40.41 -28.70
CA PRO A 51 6.81 -39.28 -29.50
C PRO A 51 5.92 -38.81 -30.68
N VAL A 52 6.17 -37.54 -31.07
CA VAL A 52 6.15 -36.87 -32.39
C VAL A 52 4.96 -37.06 -33.35
N ALA A 53 4.31 -35.93 -33.68
CA ALA A 53 3.84 -35.65 -35.04
C ALA A 53 3.77 -34.12 -35.30
N ASN A 54 4.73 -33.59 -36.06
CA ASN A 54 4.59 -32.29 -36.73
C ASN A 54 3.63 -32.44 -37.93
N PRO A 55 2.80 -31.43 -38.19
CA PRO A 55 2.80 -30.88 -39.53
C PRO A 55 2.92 -29.35 -39.51
N SER A 56 3.94 -28.87 -40.21
CA SER A 56 4.14 -27.49 -40.62
C SER A 56 3.07 -27.07 -41.64
N THR A 57 2.39 -25.95 -41.40
CA THR A 57 1.71 -25.13 -42.42
C THR A 57 1.44 -23.72 -41.87
N PRO A 58 1.33 -22.68 -42.72
CA PRO A 58 1.80 -21.34 -42.44
C PRO A 58 0.73 -20.48 -41.78
N TRP A 59 1.11 -19.78 -40.70
CA TRP A 59 0.23 -18.87 -39.99
C TRP A 59 -0.01 -17.60 -40.80
N LYS A 60 -1.22 -17.47 -41.36
CA LYS A 60 -1.76 -16.17 -41.79
C LYS A 60 -2.13 -15.35 -40.55
N PRO A 61 -1.95 -14.01 -40.55
CA PRO A 61 -2.21 -13.20 -39.37
C PRO A 61 -3.71 -13.14 -39.09
N LEU A 62 -4.15 -13.85 -38.05
CA LEU A 62 -5.48 -13.66 -37.49
C LEU A 62 -5.52 -12.27 -36.87
N LYS A 63 -6.29 -11.36 -37.48
CA LYS A 63 -6.67 -10.08 -36.88
C LYS A 63 -7.35 -10.36 -35.54
N ARG A 64 -6.58 -10.31 -34.44
CA ARG A 64 -7.12 -10.46 -33.08
C ARG A 64 -7.99 -9.25 -32.79
N LYS A 65 -9.30 -9.47 -32.84
CA LYS A 65 -10.33 -8.61 -32.26
C LYS A 65 -9.94 -8.39 -30.79
N ARG A 66 -9.65 -7.15 -30.44
CA ARG A 66 -9.31 -6.66 -29.10
C ARG A 66 -10.44 -7.11 -28.15
N MET A 67 -10.22 -8.16 -27.36
CA MET A 67 -11.11 -8.51 -26.26
C MET A 67 -10.96 -7.41 -25.21
N ARG A 68 -12.03 -6.64 -25.01
CA ARG A 68 -12.14 -5.67 -23.93
C ARG A 68 -11.96 -6.41 -22.60
N ALA A 69 -10.92 -6.05 -21.86
CA ALA A 69 -10.87 -6.32 -20.44
C ALA A 69 -12.08 -5.61 -19.80
N SER A 70 -12.71 -6.29 -18.85
CA SER A 70 -13.95 -5.95 -18.16
C SER A 70 -14.08 -4.45 -17.86
N GLU A 71 -14.97 -3.78 -18.59
CA GLU A 71 -15.46 -2.43 -18.27
C GLU A 71 -16.30 -2.55 -16.99
N ILE A 72 -15.77 -2.09 -15.86
CA ILE A 72 -16.59 -1.78 -14.69
C ILE A 72 -17.55 -0.67 -15.12
N PRO A 73 -18.88 -0.79 -14.93
CA PRO A 73 -19.81 0.26 -15.31
C PRO A 73 -19.47 1.55 -14.56
N THR A 74 -19.02 2.57 -15.28
CA THR A 74 -18.81 3.93 -14.77
C THR A 74 -20.18 4.57 -14.56
N SER A 75 -20.91 4.17 -13.51
CA SER A 75 -22.05 4.97 -13.05
C SER A 75 -21.49 6.28 -12.51
N THR A 76 -21.92 7.40 -13.09
CA THR A 76 -21.54 8.71 -12.57
C THR A 76 -22.07 8.84 -11.15
N LEU A 77 -21.18 8.98 -10.16
CA LEU A 77 -21.55 9.20 -8.76
C LEU A 77 -22.33 10.51 -8.61
N GLN A 78 -23.66 10.41 -8.62
CA GLN A 78 -24.56 11.53 -8.40
C GLN A 78 -24.51 11.95 -6.92
N PRO A 79 -24.65 13.26 -6.61
CA PRO A 79 -24.76 13.73 -5.23
C PRO A 79 -26.01 13.16 -4.55
N LEU A 80 -25.84 12.69 -3.33
CA LEU A 80 -26.91 12.35 -2.40
C LEU A 80 -27.24 13.58 -1.55
N ASN A 81 -28.48 14.05 -1.60
CA ASN A 81 -28.94 15.21 -0.81
C ASN A 81 -29.32 14.79 0.61
N GLU A 82 -28.35 14.22 1.33
CA GLU A 82 -28.53 13.61 2.65
C GLU A 82 -27.35 13.99 3.56
N ASP A 83 -27.58 13.97 4.88
CA ASP A 83 -26.50 14.12 5.84
C ASP A 83 -25.65 12.83 5.90
N PRO A 84 -24.35 12.86 5.55
CA PRO A 84 -23.49 11.67 5.67
C PRO A 84 -23.42 11.14 7.11
N TRP A 85 -23.65 11.98 8.13
CA TRP A 85 -23.60 11.56 9.53
C TRP A 85 -24.84 10.77 9.98
N ALA A 86 -25.89 10.74 9.16
CA ALA A 86 -27.01 9.82 9.30
C ALA A 86 -26.61 8.38 8.96
N THR A 87 -25.67 8.19 8.02
CA THR A 87 -25.15 6.86 7.61
C THR A 87 -23.89 6.47 8.39
N TYR A 88 -23.04 7.43 8.73
CA TYR A 88 -21.73 7.19 9.33
C TYR A 88 -21.62 7.77 10.75
N VAL A 89 -20.90 7.08 11.61
CA VAL A 89 -20.46 7.60 12.91
C VAL A 89 -19.12 8.31 12.73
N LYS A 90 -19.04 9.58 13.18
CA LYS A 90 -17.79 10.34 13.23
C LYS A 90 -16.77 9.61 14.10
N GLY A 91 -15.66 9.24 13.51
CA GLY A 91 -14.48 8.76 14.23
C GLY A 91 -13.54 9.91 14.56
N ILE A 92 -12.25 9.61 14.52
CA ILE A 92 -11.19 10.55 14.89
C ILE A 92 -10.75 11.31 13.63
N GLU A 93 -10.46 12.61 13.79
CA GLU A 93 -9.66 13.35 12.81
C GLU A 93 -8.22 12.87 12.92
N ASN A 94 -7.95 11.74 12.28
CA ASN A 94 -6.63 11.17 12.17
C ASN A 94 -6.64 10.30 10.95
N PHE A 95 -5.94 10.70 9.89
CA PHE A 95 -5.23 9.85 8.94
C PHE A 95 -4.61 10.66 7.80
N PRO A 96 -3.61 10.17 7.03
CA PRO A 96 -2.42 10.91 6.57
C PRO A 96 -2.67 12.08 5.62
N ARG A 97 -3.92 12.31 5.22
CA ARG A 97 -4.33 13.45 4.43
C ARG A 97 -5.10 14.43 5.30
N LYS A 98 -4.54 15.64 5.46
CA LYS A 98 -5.16 16.73 6.21
C LYS A 98 -6.61 16.98 5.76
N GLY A 99 -7.53 17.08 6.71
CA GLY A 99 -8.95 17.36 6.46
C GLY A 99 -9.79 16.15 6.05
N MET A 100 -9.32 14.93 6.33
CA MET A 100 -10.12 13.71 6.23
C MET A 100 -10.46 13.17 7.63
N LEU A 101 -11.71 12.74 7.81
CA LEU A 101 -12.21 12.11 9.02
C LEU A 101 -12.35 10.62 8.78
N LEU A 102 -11.83 9.79 9.69
CA LEU A 102 -12.18 8.38 9.70
C LEU A 102 -13.62 8.25 10.20
N ALA A 103 -14.44 7.45 9.52
CA ALA A 103 -15.82 7.21 9.90
C ALA A 103 -16.18 5.74 9.77
N GLN A 104 -17.09 5.28 10.61
CA GLN A 104 -17.59 3.91 10.63
C GLN A 104 -19.03 3.88 10.12
N ASN A 105 -19.35 2.94 9.24
CA ASN A 105 -20.73 2.74 8.81
C ASN A 105 -21.59 2.26 10.01
N ARG A 106 -22.76 2.90 10.22
CA ARG A 106 -23.67 2.57 11.32
C ARG A 106 -24.27 1.17 11.21
N GLU A 107 -24.60 0.74 9.99
CA GLU A 107 -25.19 -0.56 9.71
C GLU A 107 -24.11 -1.65 9.65
N ASN A 108 -23.04 -1.40 8.91
CA ASN A 108 -21.91 -2.30 8.80
C ASN A 108 -20.73 -1.82 9.65
N LYS A 109 -20.69 -2.24 10.92
CA LYS A 109 -19.61 -1.82 11.84
C LYS A 109 -18.20 -2.24 11.42
N THR A 110 -18.05 -3.15 10.45
CA THR A 110 -16.73 -3.54 9.92
C THR A 110 -16.24 -2.63 8.82
N GLU A 111 -17.14 -1.84 8.22
CA GLU A 111 -16.81 -0.91 7.15
C GLU A 111 -16.33 0.43 7.72
N LEU A 112 -15.07 0.72 7.43
CA LEU A 112 -14.44 2.01 7.69
C LEU A 112 -14.30 2.76 6.37
N VAL A 113 -14.46 4.08 6.43
CA VAL A 113 -14.33 5.00 5.29
C VAL A 113 -13.64 6.29 5.71
N HIS A 114 -13.07 7.01 4.75
CA HIS A 114 -12.61 8.37 4.97
C HIS A 114 -13.58 9.38 4.40
N ILE A 115 -14.05 10.32 5.23
CA ILE A 115 -14.95 11.39 4.81
C ILE A 115 -14.17 12.69 4.75
N GLN A 116 -14.11 13.27 3.57
CA GLN A 116 -13.52 14.58 3.32
C GLN A 116 -14.63 15.63 3.21
N GLN A 117 -14.58 16.64 4.06
CA GLN A 117 -15.47 17.80 3.97
C GLN A 117 -14.82 18.89 3.12
N LEU A 118 -15.49 19.33 2.07
CA LEU A 118 -15.03 20.39 1.17
C LEU A 118 -15.74 21.71 1.49
N LYS A 119 -14.94 22.75 1.75
CA LYS A 119 -15.41 24.14 1.90
C LYS A 119 -15.32 24.93 0.58
N THR A 120 -15.41 24.23 -0.56
CA THR A 120 -15.15 24.79 -1.90
C THR A 120 -16.44 25.00 -2.68
N GLU A 121 -16.44 25.96 -3.61
CA GLU A 121 -17.54 26.21 -4.53
C GLU A 121 -18.01 24.95 -5.26
N SER A 122 -19.34 24.83 -5.43
CA SER A 122 -19.99 23.65 -6.00
C SER A 122 -19.52 23.28 -7.41
N ALA A 123 -19.16 24.26 -8.24
CA ALA A 123 -18.66 24.04 -9.60
C ALA A 123 -17.30 23.33 -9.63
N SER A 124 -16.37 23.78 -8.78
CA SER A 124 -15.04 23.16 -8.62
C SER A 124 -15.16 21.74 -8.10
N THR A 125 -16.05 21.51 -7.13
CA THR A 125 -16.29 20.17 -6.57
C THR A 125 -16.87 19.20 -7.60
N ARG A 126 -17.83 19.64 -8.43
CA ARG A 126 -18.36 18.83 -9.53
C ARG A 126 -17.28 18.41 -10.53
N SER A 127 -16.39 19.33 -10.89
CA SER A 127 -15.26 19.04 -11.78
C SER A 127 -14.32 17.98 -11.17
N LEU A 128 -14.00 18.11 -9.87
CA LEU A 128 -13.16 17.15 -9.15
C LEU A 128 -13.79 15.75 -9.13
N VAL A 129 -15.06 15.65 -8.73
CA VAL A 129 -15.78 14.35 -8.68
C VAL A 129 -15.84 13.72 -10.07
N LYS A 130 -16.07 14.51 -11.11
CA LYS A 130 -16.04 14.01 -12.49
C LYS A 130 -14.67 13.45 -12.87
N ILE A 131 -13.59 14.16 -12.58
CA ILE A 131 -12.21 13.69 -12.87
C ILE A 131 -11.94 12.36 -12.16
N VAL A 132 -12.30 12.26 -10.88
CA VAL A 132 -12.07 11.05 -10.08
C VAL A 132 -12.87 9.87 -10.63
N ASN A 133 -14.12 10.09 -11.03
CA ASN A 133 -14.97 9.05 -11.60
C ASN A 133 -14.47 8.59 -12.98
N ASP A 134 -14.09 9.54 -13.83
CA ASP A 134 -13.59 9.26 -15.19
C ASP A 134 -12.22 8.54 -15.16
N LEU A 135 -11.40 8.80 -14.13
CA LEU A 135 -10.08 8.20 -13.94
C LEU A 135 -10.07 7.10 -12.87
N SER A 136 -11.22 6.50 -12.57
CA SER A 136 -11.33 5.44 -11.58
C SER A 136 -10.46 4.24 -11.97
N TYR A 137 -9.49 3.93 -11.11
CA TYR A 137 -8.52 2.87 -11.36
C TYR A 137 -7.92 2.36 -10.04
N ARG A 138 -7.51 1.10 -9.98
CA ARG A 138 -7.01 0.41 -8.77
C ARG A 138 -5.83 1.10 -8.06
N SER A 139 -5.07 1.91 -8.80
CA SER A 139 -3.93 2.67 -8.24
C SER A 139 -4.35 3.97 -7.56
N PHE A 140 -5.63 4.38 -7.62
CA PHE A 140 -6.13 5.60 -6.99
C PHE A 140 -7.19 5.27 -5.93
N PRO A 141 -7.30 6.08 -4.86
CA PRO A 141 -8.35 5.92 -3.87
C PRO A 141 -9.73 5.93 -4.51
N GLN A 142 -10.53 4.91 -4.25
CA GLN A 142 -11.89 4.84 -4.75
C GLN A 142 -12.79 5.84 -4.02
N LEU A 143 -13.46 6.69 -4.79
CA LEU A 143 -14.59 7.49 -4.29
C LEU A 143 -15.82 6.58 -4.22
N LEU A 144 -16.36 6.40 -3.02
CA LEU A 144 -17.49 5.51 -2.74
C LEU A 144 -18.82 6.26 -2.84
N ARG A 145 -18.91 7.46 -2.27
CA ARG A 145 -20.12 8.27 -2.22
C ARG A 145 -19.81 9.76 -2.26
N HIS A 146 -20.79 10.53 -2.71
CA HIS A 146 -20.78 11.98 -2.75
C HIS A 146 -22.07 12.48 -2.09
N TYR A 147 -21.96 13.21 -0.98
CA TYR A 147 -23.08 13.81 -0.27
C TYR A 147 -23.06 15.32 -0.39
N GLN A 148 -24.24 15.92 -0.44
CA GLN A 148 -24.47 17.35 -0.38
C GLN A 148 -25.47 17.66 0.73
N HIS A 149 -25.04 18.41 1.74
CA HIS A 149 -25.86 18.74 2.91
C HIS A 149 -25.51 20.13 3.43
N GLU A 150 -26.50 21.00 3.67
CA GLU A 150 -26.32 22.35 4.23
C GLU A 150 -25.19 23.16 3.57
N ASP A 151 -25.21 23.25 2.23
CA ASP A 151 -24.20 23.93 1.40
C ASP A 151 -22.77 23.37 1.49
N GLN A 152 -22.60 22.22 2.13
CA GLN A 152 -21.33 21.51 2.23
C GLN A 152 -21.33 20.28 1.34
N THR A 153 -20.17 19.99 0.78
CA THR A 153 -19.95 18.74 0.04
C THR A 153 -19.07 17.80 0.85
N PHE A 154 -19.50 16.55 0.94
CA PHE A 154 -18.75 15.49 1.58
C PHE A 154 -18.43 14.40 0.57
N LEU A 155 -17.16 14.01 0.52
CA LEU A 155 -16.67 12.92 -0.31
C LEU A 155 -16.28 11.75 0.57
N VAL A 156 -16.89 10.59 0.33
CA VAL A 156 -16.61 9.35 1.06
C VAL A 156 -15.69 8.49 0.22
N TRP A 157 -14.53 8.16 0.76
CA TRP A 157 -13.46 7.42 0.11
C TRP A 157 -13.24 6.07 0.79
N GLU A 158 -12.65 5.13 0.07
CA GLU A 158 -12.18 3.87 0.66
C GLU A 158 -11.25 4.12 1.87
N SER A 159 -11.21 3.15 2.79
CA SER A 159 -10.30 3.23 3.94
C SER A 159 -8.84 3.00 3.53
N VAL A 160 -7.95 3.79 4.12
CA VAL A 160 -6.49 3.66 4.06
C VAL A 160 -5.94 3.59 5.48
N GLU A 161 -4.91 2.77 5.68
CA GLU A 161 -4.33 2.42 6.99
C GLU A 161 -2.97 3.06 7.26
N CYS A 162 -2.20 3.47 6.25
CA CYS A 162 -1.04 4.36 6.47
C CYS A 162 -0.58 5.07 5.19
N SER A 163 0.31 6.07 5.31
CA SER A 163 1.07 6.64 4.18
C SER A 163 2.51 6.13 4.14
N LEU A 164 3.18 6.35 3.00
CA LEU A 164 4.61 6.05 2.85
C LEU A 164 5.47 6.86 3.83
N SER A 165 5.05 8.07 4.20
CA SER A 165 5.72 8.83 5.28
C SER A 165 5.72 8.08 6.61
N GLN A 166 4.60 7.44 6.97
CA GLN A 166 4.50 6.63 8.19
C GLN A 166 5.34 5.35 8.07
N VAL A 167 5.35 4.71 6.89
CA VAL A 167 6.24 3.57 6.62
C VAL A 167 7.70 3.99 6.80
N LEU A 168 8.13 5.12 6.23
CA LEU A 168 9.49 5.66 6.38
C LEU A 168 9.84 6.03 7.83
N GLY A 169 8.86 6.52 8.60
CA GLY A 169 9.02 6.84 10.03
C GLY A 169 9.08 5.63 10.97
N SER A 170 8.59 4.46 10.54
CA SER A 170 8.57 3.24 11.38
C SER A 170 9.98 2.65 11.61
N ARG A 171 10.10 1.57 12.41
CA ARG A 171 11.32 0.74 12.46
C ARG A 171 11.21 -0.56 11.63
N TYR A 172 10.15 -0.70 10.83
CA TYR A 172 9.96 -1.88 9.97
C TYR A 172 11.01 -1.89 8.84
N ALA A 173 11.77 -2.97 8.71
CA ALA A 173 12.72 -3.17 7.62
C ALA A 173 12.00 -3.74 6.39
N LEU A 174 12.22 -3.11 5.23
CA LEU A 174 11.59 -3.51 3.97
C LEU A 174 12.43 -4.53 3.21
N THR A 175 11.78 -5.52 2.60
CA THR A 175 12.40 -6.42 1.63
C THR A 175 12.35 -5.81 0.22
N GLU A 176 13.16 -6.33 -0.71
CA GLU A 176 13.10 -5.92 -2.12
C GLU A 176 11.73 -6.18 -2.75
N THR A 177 11.10 -7.31 -2.40
CA THR A 177 9.75 -7.65 -2.84
C THR A 177 8.74 -6.61 -2.35
N GLU A 178 8.85 -6.14 -1.11
CA GLU A 178 7.98 -5.07 -0.60
C GLU A 178 8.23 -3.74 -1.31
N ILE A 179 9.49 -3.38 -1.62
CA ILE A 179 9.80 -2.21 -2.44
C ILE A 179 9.17 -2.34 -3.84
N ALA A 180 9.32 -3.49 -4.49
CA ALA A 180 8.69 -3.76 -5.77
C ALA A 180 7.15 -3.62 -5.69
N SER A 181 6.55 -4.16 -4.63
CA SER A 181 5.10 -4.09 -4.37
C SER A 181 4.61 -2.67 -4.06
N ILE A 182 5.47 -1.78 -3.55
CA ILE A 182 5.17 -0.36 -3.40
C ILE A 182 5.25 0.36 -4.75
N VAL A 183 6.36 0.15 -5.48
CA VAL A 183 6.68 0.90 -6.71
C VAL A 183 5.75 0.52 -7.86
N TRP A 184 5.43 -0.76 -8.02
CA TRP A 184 4.69 -1.26 -9.17
C TRP A 184 3.30 -0.65 -9.33
N PRO A 185 2.41 -0.62 -8.32
CA PRO A 185 1.11 0.02 -8.45
C PRO A 185 1.21 1.52 -8.78
N ILE A 186 2.28 2.19 -8.32
CA ILE A 186 2.55 3.60 -8.63
C ILE A 186 2.86 3.75 -10.12
N LEU A 187 3.76 2.92 -10.67
CA LEU A 187 4.08 2.91 -12.10
C LEU A 187 2.84 2.60 -12.96
N VAL A 188 2.03 1.62 -12.56
CA VAL A 188 0.77 1.30 -13.26
C VAL A 188 -0.17 2.51 -13.26
N GLY A 189 -0.28 3.23 -12.13
CA GLY A 189 -1.11 4.44 -12.02
C GLY A 189 -0.60 5.59 -12.88
N ILE A 190 0.72 5.83 -12.89
CA ILE A 190 1.35 6.83 -13.76
C ILE A 190 1.10 6.50 -15.23
N ARG A 191 1.31 5.24 -15.64
CA ARG A 191 1.05 4.79 -17.01
C ARG A 191 -0.42 4.95 -17.40
N TYR A 192 -1.33 4.62 -16.47
CA TYR A 192 -2.75 4.81 -16.69
C TYR A 192 -3.06 6.28 -16.98
N LEU A 193 -2.60 7.23 -16.16
CA LEU A 193 -2.81 8.66 -16.41
C LEU A 193 -2.19 9.14 -17.71
N ARG A 194 -0.97 8.68 -18.03
CA ARG A 194 -0.30 9.00 -19.30
C ARG A 194 -1.15 8.63 -20.50
N ASN A 195 -1.83 7.48 -20.46
CA ASN A 195 -2.72 7.04 -21.55
C ASN A 195 -3.98 7.92 -21.72
N PHE A 196 -4.26 8.81 -20.76
CA PHE A 196 -5.30 9.84 -20.83
C PHE A 196 -4.72 11.25 -21.05
N ASP A 197 -3.44 11.35 -21.44
CA ASP A 197 -2.68 12.59 -21.58
C ASP A 197 -2.61 13.42 -20.29
N ARG A 198 -2.47 12.72 -19.16
CA ARG A 198 -2.45 13.31 -17.82
C ARG A 198 -1.24 12.85 -17.01
N ALA A 199 -0.86 13.67 -16.03
CA ALA A 199 0.00 13.22 -14.94
C ALA A 199 -0.43 13.86 -13.62
N LEU A 200 0.07 13.29 -12.53
CA LEU A 200 -0.14 13.78 -11.18
C LEU A 200 0.49 15.18 -11.05
N ALA A 201 -0.19 16.11 -10.36
CA ALA A 201 0.41 17.40 -10.04
C ALA A 201 1.62 17.23 -9.09
N THR A 202 1.48 16.35 -8.11
CA THR A 202 2.44 16.06 -7.06
C THR A 202 2.50 14.55 -6.80
N LEU A 203 3.67 14.07 -6.41
CA LEU A 203 3.86 12.71 -5.91
C LEU A 203 4.86 12.77 -4.76
N THR A 204 4.34 12.72 -3.54
CA THR A 204 5.06 12.83 -2.27
C THR A 204 4.78 11.62 -1.39
N ASN A 205 5.57 11.45 -0.33
CA ASN A 205 5.43 10.31 0.58
C ASN A 205 4.04 10.27 1.27
N ASP A 206 3.36 11.41 1.42
CA ASP A 206 2.02 11.48 1.99
C ASP A 206 0.91 11.14 0.98
N GLU A 207 1.23 11.20 -0.31
CA GLU A 207 0.29 10.86 -1.39
C GLU A 207 0.29 9.38 -1.73
N VAL A 208 1.32 8.63 -1.31
CA VAL A 208 1.35 7.17 -1.42
C VAL A 208 0.71 6.58 -0.16
N LEU A 209 -0.44 5.94 -0.34
CA LEU A 209 -1.31 5.42 0.72
C LEU A 209 -1.41 3.90 0.64
N PHE A 210 -1.63 3.27 1.79
CA PHE A 210 -1.78 1.82 1.91
C PHE A 210 -3.15 1.47 2.46
N THR A 211 -3.81 0.45 1.90
CA THR A 211 -5.04 -0.12 2.43
C THR A 211 -4.74 -1.24 3.42
N GLY A 212 -5.73 -1.65 4.23
CA GLY A 212 -5.56 -2.74 5.20
C GLY A 212 -5.30 -4.11 4.56
N SER A 213 -5.62 -4.26 3.28
CA SER A 213 -5.31 -5.46 2.48
C SER A 213 -3.93 -5.43 1.83
N GLY A 214 -3.09 -4.43 2.13
CA GLY A 214 -1.78 -4.25 1.49
C GLY A 214 -1.82 -3.58 0.12
N GLY A 215 -2.98 -3.07 -0.32
CA GLY A 215 -3.09 -2.33 -1.58
C GLY A 215 -2.39 -0.98 -1.50
N VAL A 216 -1.82 -0.53 -2.62
CA VAL A 216 -1.18 0.80 -2.73
C VAL A 216 -2.06 1.72 -3.56
N ARG A 217 -2.28 2.93 -3.05
CA ARG A 217 -3.08 3.99 -3.69
C ARG A 217 -2.25 5.27 -3.81
N ILE A 218 -2.54 6.06 -4.84
CA ILE A 218 -1.93 7.36 -5.09
C ILE A 218 -3.03 8.42 -4.93
N ALA A 219 -2.94 9.24 -3.90
CA ALA A 219 -3.84 10.37 -3.72
C ALA A 219 -3.52 11.49 -4.73
N GLY A 220 -4.49 12.38 -4.97
CA GLY A 220 -4.28 13.57 -5.79
C GLY A 220 -4.67 13.41 -7.26
N VAL A 221 -5.30 12.30 -7.65
CA VAL A 221 -5.80 12.09 -9.02
C VAL A 221 -6.79 13.19 -9.45
N GLU A 222 -7.56 13.73 -8.50
CA GLU A 222 -8.48 14.84 -8.75
C GLU A 222 -7.75 16.14 -9.16
N ARG A 223 -6.47 16.26 -8.80
CA ARG A 223 -5.59 17.39 -9.13
C ARG A 223 -4.65 17.09 -10.29
N SER A 224 -4.79 15.93 -10.94
CA SER A 224 -3.99 15.61 -12.12
C SER A 224 -4.09 16.74 -13.15
N CYS A 225 -3.02 17.00 -13.91
CA CYS A 225 -3.01 17.97 -15.00
C CYS A 225 -3.01 17.27 -16.36
N ARG A 226 -3.56 17.93 -17.40
CA ARG A 226 -3.31 17.51 -18.79
C ARG A 226 -1.92 17.94 -19.20
N ILE A 227 -1.25 17.09 -19.95
CA ILE A 227 0.13 17.28 -20.40
C ILE A 227 0.19 16.94 -21.87
N ASN A 228 0.90 17.76 -22.66
CA ASN A 228 1.12 17.44 -24.06
C ASN A 228 2.06 16.24 -24.16
N PRO A 229 1.84 15.32 -25.11
CA PRO A 229 2.72 14.16 -25.30
C PRO A 229 4.22 14.51 -25.41
N GLU A 230 4.54 15.67 -25.99
CA GLU A 230 5.91 16.17 -26.15
C GLU A 230 6.59 16.52 -24.82
N ASP A 231 5.80 16.87 -23.79
CA ASP A 231 6.27 17.25 -22.45
C ASP A 231 6.35 16.06 -21.49
N MET A 232 5.98 14.83 -21.93
CA MET A 232 5.93 13.63 -21.10
C MET A 232 7.30 12.98 -20.88
N ASN A 233 8.14 13.65 -20.10
CA ASN A 233 9.41 13.10 -19.61
C ASN A 233 9.28 12.54 -18.18
N ALA A 234 10.36 11.96 -17.67
CA ALA A 234 10.41 11.34 -16.33
C ALA A 234 10.01 12.29 -15.19
N ALA A 235 10.38 13.57 -15.27
CA ALA A 235 10.03 14.56 -14.24
C ALA A 235 8.53 14.91 -14.29
N THR A 236 7.99 15.13 -15.49
CA THR A 236 6.57 15.43 -15.71
C THR A 236 5.68 14.26 -15.26
N LEU A 237 6.07 13.03 -15.56
CA LEU A 237 5.38 11.80 -15.15
C LEU A 237 5.61 11.43 -13.68
N LYS A 238 6.42 12.20 -12.94
CA LYS A 238 6.78 11.97 -11.53
C LYS A 238 7.63 10.72 -11.26
N LEU A 239 8.28 10.16 -12.28
CA LEU A 239 9.22 9.05 -12.11
C LEU A 239 10.48 9.46 -11.33
N THR A 240 10.93 10.71 -11.48
CA THR A 240 12.02 11.25 -10.64
C THR A 240 11.63 11.35 -9.17
N ALA A 241 10.39 11.73 -8.86
CA ALA A 241 9.90 11.73 -7.49
C ALA A 241 9.84 10.31 -6.92
N LEU A 242 9.37 9.34 -7.73
CA LEU A 242 9.36 7.92 -7.36
C LEU A 242 10.77 7.36 -7.15
N SER A 243 11.75 7.76 -7.96
CA SER A 243 13.17 7.42 -7.77
C SER A 243 13.68 7.87 -6.39
N GLU A 244 13.38 9.11 -6.00
CA GLU A 244 13.75 9.63 -4.68
C GLU A 244 13.04 8.90 -3.54
N MET A 245 11.79 8.44 -3.74
CA MET A 245 11.11 7.59 -2.76
C MET A 245 11.82 6.25 -2.60
N VAL A 246 12.22 5.59 -3.69
CA VAL A 246 12.96 4.33 -3.65
C VAL A 246 14.27 4.49 -2.88
N LYS A 247 15.04 5.55 -3.17
CA LYS A 247 16.28 5.85 -2.42
C LYS A 247 16.02 6.03 -0.93
N ARG A 248 14.94 6.74 -0.56
CA ARG A 248 14.55 6.93 0.85
C ARG A 248 14.15 5.61 1.52
N LEU A 249 13.44 4.72 0.82
CA LEU A 249 13.08 3.39 1.33
C LEU A 249 14.31 2.52 1.57
N MET A 250 15.28 2.56 0.65
CA MET A 250 16.54 1.81 0.81
C MET A 250 17.37 2.33 1.99
N LYS A 251 17.59 3.65 2.02
CA LYS A 251 18.34 4.33 3.09
C LYS A 251 17.72 4.17 4.47
N LYS A 252 16.39 4.01 4.53
CA LYS A 252 15.67 3.74 5.77
C LYS A 252 16.16 2.44 6.42
N ASN A 253 16.33 1.36 5.67
CA ASN A 253 16.84 0.11 6.23
C ASN A 253 18.28 0.26 6.69
N GLU A 254 19.12 0.94 5.90
CA GLU A 254 20.52 1.20 6.22
C GLU A 254 20.70 1.96 7.54
N LYS A 255 19.74 2.82 7.90
CA LYS A 255 19.74 3.53 9.19
C LYS A 255 19.73 2.58 10.39
N PHE A 256 19.04 1.45 10.30
CA PHE A 256 18.92 0.47 11.37
C PHE A 256 19.84 -0.74 11.16
N HIS A 257 20.23 -1.00 9.90
CA HIS A 257 21.05 -2.11 9.46
C HIS A 257 22.04 -1.62 8.38
N PRO A 258 23.19 -1.03 8.77
CA PRO A 258 24.14 -0.43 7.81
C PRO A 258 24.62 -1.38 6.71
N ASP A 259 24.69 -2.68 7.00
CA ASP A 259 25.14 -3.72 6.08
C ASP A 259 23.98 -4.44 5.36
N PHE A 260 22.81 -3.78 5.21
CA PHE A 260 21.66 -4.40 4.55
C PHE A 260 21.99 -4.75 3.08
N PRO A 261 21.88 -6.03 2.68
CA PRO A 261 22.44 -6.50 1.42
C PRO A 261 21.49 -6.25 0.23
N TRP A 262 21.33 -4.99 -0.17
CA TRP A 262 20.57 -4.65 -1.37
C TRP A 262 21.20 -5.26 -2.62
N SER A 263 20.40 -5.94 -3.44
CA SER A 263 20.80 -6.45 -4.75
C SER A 263 21.10 -5.32 -5.74
N SER A 264 21.88 -5.62 -6.77
CA SER A 264 22.11 -4.66 -7.86
C SER A 264 20.80 -4.23 -8.52
N LYS A 265 19.78 -5.11 -8.59
CA LYS A 265 18.50 -4.81 -9.23
C LYS A 265 17.77 -3.63 -8.57
N VAL A 266 17.67 -3.64 -7.24
CA VAL A 266 17.00 -2.55 -6.50
C VAL A 266 17.85 -1.27 -6.47
N GLN A 267 19.18 -1.41 -6.44
CA GLN A 267 20.09 -0.27 -6.55
C GLN A 267 19.92 0.45 -7.90
N ASP A 268 19.87 -0.33 -8.98
CA ASP A 268 19.70 0.16 -10.35
C ASP A 268 18.29 0.73 -10.60
N LEU A 269 17.26 0.27 -9.88
CA LEU A 269 15.89 0.73 -10.06
C LEU A 269 15.77 2.26 -9.95
N SER A 270 16.43 2.85 -8.96
CA SER A 270 16.40 4.31 -8.76
C SER A 270 16.99 5.07 -9.94
N TYR A 271 18.03 4.52 -10.58
CA TYR A 271 18.61 5.08 -11.80
C TYR A 271 17.67 4.90 -12.98
N LYS A 272 17.16 3.68 -13.19
CA LYS A 272 16.24 3.35 -14.29
C LYS A 272 14.98 4.21 -14.29
N LEU A 273 14.41 4.49 -13.12
CA LEU A 273 13.27 5.41 -12.97
C LEU A 273 13.52 6.82 -13.56
N ASN A 274 14.77 7.26 -13.67
CA ASN A 274 15.11 8.57 -14.24
C ASN A 274 15.51 8.51 -15.72
N THR A 275 15.94 7.35 -16.21
CA THR A 275 16.64 7.24 -17.50
C THR A 275 15.93 6.34 -18.51
N VAL A 276 15.16 5.37 -18.04
CA VAL A 276 14.44 4.40 -18.87
C VAL A 276 13.03 4.91 -19.13
N GLU A 277 12.53 4.70 -20.35
CA GLU A 277 11.16 5.05 -20.69
C GLU A 277 10.15 4.21 -19.91
N LEU A 278 8.99 4.80 -19.61
CA LEU A 278 7.98 4.16 -18.77
C LEU A 278 7.56 2.78 -19.30
N ASP A 279 7.38 2.61 -20.62
CA ASP A 279 6.93 1.32 -21.16
C ASP A 279 8.00 0.22 -21.06
N GLU A 280 9.27 0.59 -21.19
CA GLU A 280 10.40 -0.34 -20.98
C GLU A 280 10.55 -0.69 -19.49
N LEU A 281 10.40 0.30 -18.60
CA LEU A 281 10.44 0.10 -17.15
C LEU A 281 9.32 -0.86 -16.67
N MET A 282 8.16 -0.85 -17.33
CA MET A 282 7.08 -1.79 -17.02
C MET A 282 7.40 -3.24 -17.34
N LEU A 283 8.47 -3.50 -18.11
CA LEU A 283 8.94 -4.84 -18.48
C LEU A 283 10.17 -5.26 -17.65
N ASP A 284 10.57 -4.46 -16.66
CA ASP A 284 11.78 -4.72 -15.89
C ASP A 284 11.67 -5.99 -15.03
N ASP A 285 12.71 -6.81 -15.09
CA ASP A 285 12.86 -8.07 -14.34
C ASP A 285 12.78 -7.91 -12.83
N PHE A 286 12.92 -6.69 -12.29
CA PHE A 286 12.72 -6.41 -10.88
C PHE A 286 11.28 -6.71 -10.43
N PHE A 287 10.29 -6.56 -11.31
CA PHE A 287 8.87 -6.71 -10.99
C PHE A 287 8.32 -8.12 -11.25
N THR A 288 9.12 -9.07 -11.76
CA THR A 288 8.64 -10.40 -12.15
C THR A 288 8.22 -11.28 -10.97
N CYS A 289 8.68 -10.96 -9.75
CA CYS A 289 8.44 -11.76 -8.55
C CYS A 289 7.17 -11.39 -7.78
N LEU A 290 6.41 -10.39 -8.24
CA LEU A 290 5.23 -9.87 -7.52
C LEU A 290 4.08 -10.90 -7.50
N LYS A 291 3.61 -11.26 -6.29
CA LYS A 291 2.55 -12.25 -6.07
C LYS A 291 1.16 -11.63 -5.81
N GLY A 292 1.04 -10.31 -5.82
CA GLY A 292 -0.23 -9.58 -5.69
C GLY A 292 -0.28 -8.62 -4.51
N GLU A 293 -1.45 -7.99 -4.28
CA GLU A 293 -1.61 -6.89 -3.31
C GLU A 293 -1.45 -7.31 -1.84
N ALA A 294 -1.54 -8.62 -1.54
CA ALA A 294 -1.44 -9.13 -0.18
C ALA A 294 -0.03 -9.03 0.43
N GLU A 295 1.02 -8.81 -0.38
CA GLU A 295 2.42 -8.81 0.07
C GLU A 295 2.70 -7.75 1.15
N LEU A 296 2.02 -6.60 1.07
CA LEU A 296 2.24 -5.50 2.02
C LEU A 296 1.34 -5.58 3.26
N THR A 297 0.43 -6.56 3.36
CA THR A 297 -0.53 -6.67 4.47
C THR A 297 0.18 -6.72 5.83
N LEU A 298 1.27 -7.48 5.92
CA LEU A 298 2.04 -7.62 7.15
C LEU A 298 2.77 -6.32 7.50
N MET A 299 3.38 -5.67 6.51
CA MET A 299 4.01 -4.35 6.67
C MET A 299 3.00 -3.34 7.20
N VAL A 300 1.84 -3.20 6.54
CA VAL A 300 0.79 -2.25 6.93
C VAL A 300 0.37 -2.51 8.38
N ASN A 301 0.03 -3.76 8.72
CA ASN A 301 -0.37 -4.12 10.08
C ASN A 301 0.67 -3.77 11.13
N ILE A 302 1.94 -4.04 10.85
CA ILE A 302 3.04 -3.73 11.78
C ILE A 302 3.22 -2.22 11.92
N VAL A 303 3.30 -1.48 10.82
CA VAL A 303 3.47 -0.03 10.83
C VAL A 303 2.34 0.63 11.61
N CYS A 304 1.09 0.24 11.38
CA CYS A 304 -0.08 0.79 12.06
C CYS A 304 -0.12 0.45 13.55
N LYS A 305 0.26 -0.78 13.93
CA LYS A 305 0.28 -1.19 15.35
C LYS A 305 1.44 -0.60 16.13
N THR A 306 2.52 -0.19 15.47
CA THR A 306 3.73 0.33 16.11
C THR A 306 3.88 1.85 15.98
N SER A 307 3.02 2.53 15.22
CA SER A 307 3.05 3.99 15.05
C SER A 307 2.93 4.76 16.37
N HIS A 308 2.34 4.15 17.40
CA HIS A 308 2.13 4.74 18.73
C HIS A 308 2.96 4.09 19.85
N PHE A 309 3.81 3.11 19.53
CA PHE A 309 4.58 2.34 20.52
C PHE A 309 6.03 2.19 20.09
N ASP A 310 6.96 2.32 21.03
CA ASP A 310 8.38 2.05 20.75
C ASP A 310 8.62 0.54 20.78
N VAL A 311 8.57 -0.10 19.61
CA VAL A 311 8.64 -1.57 19.46
C VAL A 311 10.01 -1.97 18.89
N ASN A 312 10.64 -2.97 19.51
CA ASN A 312 11.86 -3.59 18.99
C ASN A 312 11.49 -4.68 17.99
N PHE A 313 11.99 -4.57 16.75
CA PHE A 313 11.79 -5.58 15.72
C PHE A 313 12.93 -6.61 15.74
N PRO A 314 12.63 -7.92 15.69
CA PRO A 314 13.64 -8.92 15.42
C PRO A 314 14.11 -8.80 13.95
N THR A 315 15.39 -9.05 13.71
CA THR A 315 16.01 -8.96 12.38
C THR A 315 15.34 -9.92 11.40
N ARG A 316 14.86 -9.40 10.26
CA ARG A 316 14.41 -10.22 9.12
C ARG A 316 15.55 -10.32 8.12
N PHE A 317 15.87 -11.54 7.68
CA PHE A 317 16.82 -11.83 6.61
C PHE A 317 16.07 -12.52 5.47
#